data_AF-A0A1I4BWW7-F1
#
_entry.id   AF-A0A1I4BWW7-F1
#
_cell.length_a   1.000
_cell.length_b   1.000
_cell.length_c   1.000
_cell.angle_alpha   90.00
_cell.angle_beta   90.00
_cell.angle_gamma   90.00
#
_symmetry.space_group_name_H-M   'P 1'
#
loop_
_entity.id
_entity.type
_entity.pdbx_description
1 polymer ?
#
loop_
_entity_poly.entity_id
_entity_poly.type
_entity_poly.pdbx_seq_one_letter_code
_entity_poly.pdbx_strand_id
1 'polypeptide(L)'
;MRPLFARLLGEDAFARLPPAVRRLHEGGVFAGEAAVEGPEGVLTRLAAWLVGFPASAARVPVRVTITRDGEGETWERDFGRRRFRSHMVPVATGLEERFGPLSFRVAVPADNTGLRVVVQGWRCLGVPLPLALAPLGDARESEDAEGRFRFDVTVRMPLGLGRVVRYRGWLAPA
;
A
#
# COMPACT_ATOMS: atom_id res chain seq x y z
N MET A 1 -16.93 -6.97 12.71
CA MET A 1 -15.86 -7.87 12.21
C MET A 1 -14.51 -7.32 12.64
N ARG A 2 -13.54 -8.17 12.97
CA ARG A 2 -12.19 -7.73 13.37
C ARG A 2 -11.39 -7.18 12.17
N PRO A 3 -10.49 -6.19 12.39
CA PRO A 3 -9.59 -5.70 11.35
C PRO A 3 -8.78 -6.80 10.67
N LEU A 4 -8.50 -6.65 9.37
CA LEU A 4 -7.70 -7.61 8.61
C LEU A 4 -6.31 -7.76 9.23
N PHE A 5 -5.63 -6.65 9.49
CA PHE A 5 -4.27 -6.65 10.03
C PHE A 5 -4.18 -7.21 11.46
N ALA A 6 -5.23 -7.02 12.27
CA ALA A 6 -5.30 -7.67 13.59
C ALA A 6 -5.37 -9.21 13.46
N ARG A 7 -6.11 -9.73 12.47
CA ARG A 7 -6.18 -11.17 12.18
C ARG A 7 -4.86 -11.71 11.62
N LEU A 8 -4.16 -10.92 10.81
CA LEU A 8 -2.91 -11.33 10.16
C LEU A 8 -1.71 -11.34 11.12
N LEU A 9 -1.61 -10.32 11.97
CA LEU A 9 -0.48 -10.16 12.89
C LEU A 9 -0.71 -10.87 14.23
N GLY A 10 -1.97 -11.12 14.59
CA GLY A 10 -2.37 -11.50 15.94
C GLY A 10 -2.50 -10.28 16.85
N GLU A 11 -3.34 -10.40 17.88
CA GLU A 11 -3.72 -9.29 18.76
C GLU A 11 -2.50 -8.63 19.43
N ASP A 12 -1.54 -9.43 19.91
CA ASP A 12 -0.35 -8.90 20.60
C ASP A 12 0.56 -8.08 19.68
N ALA A 13 0.82 -8.57 18.47
CA ALA A 13 1.66 -7.85 17.51
C ALA A 13 0.95 -6.60 16.97
N PHE A 14 -0.35 -6.69 16.73
CA PHE A 14 -1.17 -5.55 16.34
C PHE A 14 -1.21 -4.47 17.42
N ALA A 15 -1.31 -4.85 18.69
CA ALA A 15 -1.32 -3.92 19.82
C ALA A 15 0.01 -3.17 19.98
N ARG A 16 1.14 -3.77 19.58
CA ARG A 16 2.48 -3.17 19.62
C ARG A 16 2.77 -2.19 18.49
N LEU A 17 1.93 -2.13 17.46
CA LEU A 17 2.08 -1.15 16.38
C LEU A 17 2.02 0.28 16.95
N PRO A 18 2.71 1.25 16.31
CA PRO A 18 2.53 2.65 16.61
C PRO A 18 1.05 3.05 16.59
N PRO A 19 0.56 3.88 17.53
CA PRO A 19 -0.85 4.24 17.64
C PRO A 19 -1.51 4.70 16.34
N ALA A 20 -0.84 5.52 15.54
CA ALA A 20 -1.35 6.02 14.26
C ALA A 20 -1.44 4.91 13.19
N VAL A 21 -0.47 3.99 13.17
CA VAL A 21 -0.48 2.81 12.28
C VAL A 21 -1.62 1.88 12.67
N ARG A 22 -1.76 1.57 13.97
CA ARG A 22 -2.86 0.75 14.47
C ARG A 22 -4.23 1.34 14.12
N ARG A 23 -4.41 2.65 14.36
CA ARG A 23 -5.66 3.37 14.07
C ARG A 23 -6.01 3.35 12.58
N LEU A 24 -5.02 3.50 11.69
CA LEU A 24 -5.27 3.41 10.25
C LEU A 24 -5.82 2.02 9.87
N HIS A 25 -5.22 0.96 10.42
CA HIS A 25 -5.63 -0.41 10.18
C HIS A 25 -6.91 -0.82 10.93
N GLU A 26 -7.38 -0.01 11.88
CA GLU A 26 -8.75 -0.08 12.43
C GLU A 26 -9.81 0.43 11.44
N GLY A 27 -9.42 1.01 10.31
CA GLY A 27 -10.29 1.37 9.20
C GLY A 27 -10.98 2.73 9.39
N GLY A 28 -11.66 3.20 8.35
CA GLY A 28 -12.30 4.52 8.34
C GLY A 28 -11.78 5.42 7.23
N VAL A 29 -11.94 6.74 7.42
CA VAL A 29 -11.55 7.77 6.46
C VAL A 29 -10.41 8.60 7.03
N PHE A 30 -9.37 8.77 6.24
CA PHE A 30 -8.18 9.52 6.59
C PHE A 30 -7.85 10.53 5.51
N ALA A 31 -7.30 11.68 5.91
CA ALA A 31 -6.88 12.74 5.00
C ALA A 31 -5.48 13.24 5.36
N GLY A 32 -4.78 13.76 4.36
CA GLY A 32 -3.46 14.33 4.55
C GLY A 32 -2.83 14.72 3.23
N GLU A 33 -1.52 14.62 3.15
CA GLU A 33 -0.75 15.10 2.01
C GLU A 33 0.39 14.16 1.65
N ALA A 34 0.68 14.08 0.35
CA ALA A 34 1.80 13.32 -0.17
C ALA A 34 2.65 14.12 -1.15
N ALA A 35 3.92 13.76 -1.21
CA ALA A 35 4.78 14.00 -2.35
C ALA A 35 4.82 12.73 -3.21
N VAL A 36 4.65 12.89 -4.53
CA VAL A 36 4.67 11.82 -5.53
C VAL A 36 5.80 12.09 -6.52
N GLU A 37 6.68 11.11 -6.69
CA GLU A 37 7.70 11.03 -7.71
C GLU A 37 7.26 9.98 -8.74
N GLY A 38 6.95 10.42 -9.96
CA GLY A 38 6.47 9.56 -11.03
C GLY A 38 7.54 8.70 -11.71
N PRO A 39 7.17 8.07 -12.84
CA PRO A 39 7.97 7.05 -13.50
C PRO A 39 9.21 7.60 -14.23
N GLU A 40 10.31 6.84 -14.19
CA GLU A 40 11.61 7.20 -14.78
C GLU A 40 11.79 6.79 -16.25
N GLY A 41 10.81 6.12 -16.87
CA GLY A 41 10.95 5.54 -18.22
C GLY A 41 9.61 5.16 -18.88
N VAL A 42 9.67 4.63 -20.09
CA VAL A 42 8.45 4.28 -20.87
C VAL A 42 7.73 3.07 -20.29
N LEU A 43 8.46 2.00 -19.96
CA LEU A 43 7.88 0.79 -19.35
C LEU A 43 7.29 1.07 -17.96
N THR A 44 7.94 1.93 -17.18
CA THR A 44 7.44 2.34 -15.86
C THR A 44 6.20 3.24 -15.97
N ARG A 45 6.06 4.05 -17.03
CA ARG A 45 4.82 4.78 -17.35
C ARG A 45 3.66 3.84 -17.66
N LEU A 46 3.89 2.79 -18.45
CA LEU A 46 2.84 1.79 -18.74
C LEU A 46 2.40 1.07 -17.47
N ALA A 47 3.35 0.63 -16.64
CA ALA A 47 3.04 0.02 -15.34
C ALA A 47 2.25 0.97 -14.43
N ALA A 48 2.66 2.25 -14.36
CA ALA A 48 1.95 3.26 -13.57
C ALA A 48 0.53 3.50 -14.09
N TRP A 49 0.34 3.50 -15.41
CA TRP A 49 -0.99 3.63 -16.03
C TRP A 49 -1.88 2.43 -15.73
N LEU A 50 -1.36 1.20 -15.79
CA LEU A 50 -2.11 -0.04 -15.48
C LEU A 50 -2.62 -0.06 -14.04
N VAL A 51 -1.83 0.43 -13.09
CA VAL A 51 -2.22 0.49 -11.67
C VAL A 51 -3.07 1.74 -11.36
N GLY A 52 -2.98 2.78 -12.18
CA GLY A 52 -3.68 4.05 -11.97
C GLY A 52 -2.95 5.00 -11.03
N PHE A 53 -1.61 4.92 -10.95
CA PHE A 53 -0.83 5.77 -10.05
C PHE A 53 -0.92 7.26 -10.41
N PRO A 54 -0.82 8.16 -9.41
CA PRO A 54 -0.85 9.60 -9.62
C PRO A 54 0.39 10.09 -10.39
N ALA A 55 0.23 11.24 -11.06
CA ALA A 55 1.35 11.94 -11.68
C ALA A 55 2.28 12.56 -10.62
N SER A 56 3.52 12.88 -11.01
CA SER A 56 4.48 13.56 -10.13
C SER A 56 3.89 14.85 -9.57
N ALA A 57 3.97 15.03 -8.26
CA ALA A 57 3.51 16.23 -7.56
C ALA A 57 4.28 16.39 -6.26
N ALA A 58 4.82 17.58 -5.98
CA ALA A 58 5.55 17.82 -4.73
C ALA A 58 4.63 17.79 -3.50
N ARG A 59 3.36 18.15 -3.69
CA ARG A 59 2.33 18.18 -2.64
C ARG A 59 0.97 17.93 -3.29
N VAL A 60 0.30 16.84 -2.90
CA VAL A 60 -1.04 16.50 -3.35
C VAL A 60 -1.90 16.11 -2.15
N PRO A 61 -3.14 16.64 -2.04
CA PRO A 61 -4.09 16.16 -1.04
C PRO A 61 -4.37 14.67 -1.23
N VAL A 62 -4.32 13.93 -0.13
CA VAL A 62 -4.61 12.50 -0.11
C VAL A 62 -5.84 12.26 0.77
N ARG A 63 -6.77 11.45 0.27
CA ARG A 63 -7.83 10.84 1.08
C ARG A 63 -7.74 9.33 0.92
N VAL A 64 -7.79 8.62 2.05
CA VAL A 64 -7.81 7.16 2.08
C VAL A 64 -9.08 6.72 2.79
N THR A 65 -9.83 5.83 2.13
CA THR A 65 -11.01 5.21 2.69
C THR A 65 -10.76 3.70 2.78
N ILE A 66 -10.87 3.15 3.98
CA ILE A 66 -10.69 1.72 4.24
C ILE A 66 -12.05 1.17 4.66
N THR A 67 -12.63 0.37 3.79
CA THR A 67 -13.90 -0.33 4.05
C THR A 67 -13.65 -1.82 4.21
N ARG A 68 -14.33 -2.43 5.17
CA ARG A 68 -14.33 -3.88 5.34
C ARG A 68 -15.51 -4.49 4.62
N ASP A 69 -15.26 -5.61 3.98
CA ASP A 69 -16.30 -6.51 3.49
C ASP A 69 -16.20 -7.87 4.21
N GLY A 70 -17.09 -8.80 3.86
CA GLY A 70 -17.15 -10.13 4.46
C GLY A 70 -15.85 -10.94 4.31
N GLU A 71 -15.00 -10.60 3.34
CA GLU A 71 -13.83 -11.39 2.94
C GLU A 71 -12.51 -10.70 3.31
N GLY A 72 -12.48 -9.36 3.33
CA GLY A 72 -11.26 -8.59 3.53
C GLY A 72 -11.50 -7.08 3.66
N GLU A 73 -10.58 -6.32 3.08
CA GLU A 73 -10.58 -4.85 3.12
C GLU A 73 -10.42 -4.25 1.72
N THR A 74 -11.32 -3.33 1.37
CA THR A 74 -11.18 -2.47 0.20
C THR A 74 -10.51 -1.16 0.63
N TRP A 75 -9.42 -0.83 -0.03
CA TRP A 75 -8.68 0.41 0.16
C TRP A 75 -8.86 1.30 -1.05
N GLU A 76 -9.39 2.49 -0.83
CA GLU A 76 -9.57 3.50 -1.88
C GLU A 76 -8.70 4.70 -1.56
N ARG A 77 -7.86 5.11 -2.51
CA ARG A 77 -6.86 6.15 -2.30
C ARG A 77 -7.03 7.21 -3.37
N ASP A 78 -7.45 8.40 -2.95
CA ASP A 78 -7.64 9.59 -3.78
C ASP A 78 -6.42 10.50 -3.62
N PHE A 79 -5.63 10.64 -4.68
CA PHE A 79 -4.50 11.55 -4.80
C PHE A 79 -4.88 12.68 -5.76
N GLY A 80 -5.47 13.75 -5.22
CA GLY A 80 -6.00 14.86 -6.02
C GLY A 80 -7.08 14.38 -7.01
N ARG A 81 -6.77 14.39 -8.31
CA ARG A 81 -7.69 13.97 -9.38
C ARG A 81 -7.59 12.49 -9.78
N ARG A 82 -6.70 11.73 -9.13
CA ARG A 82 -6.47 10.32 -9.43
C ARG A 82 -6.91 9.47 -8.26
N ARG A 83 -7.65 8.40 -8.55
CA ARG A 83 -8.06 7.41 -7.58
C ARG A 83 -7.54 6.05 -8.02
N PHE A 84 -7.01 5.29 -7.07
CA PHE A 84 -6.79 3.87 -7.26
C PHE A 84 -7.30 3.09 -6.06
N ARG A 85 -7.73 1.87 -6.33
CA ARG A 85 -8.38 0.99 -5.38
C ARG A 85 -7.67 -0.35 -5.36
N SER A 86 -7.54 -0.93 -4.18
CA SER A 86 -7.17 -2.33 -4.02
C SER A 86 -8.14 -3.08 -3.13
N HIS A 87 -8.15 -4.40 -3.27
CA HIS A 87 -8.85 -5.30 -2.37
C HIS A 87 -7.84 -6.26 -1.74
N MET A 88 -7.84 -6.33 -0.42
CA MET A 88 -6.92 -7.15 0.37
C MET A 88 -7.69 -8.28 1.04
N VAL A 89 -7.25 -9.52 0.83
CA VAL A 89 -7.82 -10.70 1.48
C VAL A 89 -6.72 -11.48 2.20
N PRO A 90 -7.01 -12.08 3.37
CA PRO A 90 -6.03 -12.91 4.05
C PRO A 90 -5.78 -14.20 3.28
N VAL A 91 -4.54 -14.67 3.27
CA VAL A 91 -4.14 -15.98 2.72
C VAL A 91 -3.34 -16.74 3.77
N ALA A 92 -2.99 -18.01 3.50
CA ALA A 92 -2.28 -18.86 4.46
C ALA A 92 -1.00 -18.21 5.04
N THR A 93 -0.28 -17.43 4.22
CA THR A 93 0.90 -16.67 4.63
C THR A 93 0.80 -15.24 4.12
N GLY A 94 0.43 -14.30 5.00
CA GLY A 94 0.25 -12.89 4.67
C GLY A 94 -1.11 -12.59 4.03
N LEU A 95 -1.13 -11.70 3.04
CA LEU A 95 -2.35 -11.31 2.35
C LEU A 95 -2.15 -11.28 0.83
N GLU A 96 -3.24 -11.37 0.08
CA GLU A 96 -3.27 -11.05 -1.34
C GLU A 96 -3.92 -9.68 -1.54
N GLU A 97 -3.19 -8.75 -2.16
CA GLU A 97 -3.69 -7.44 -2.56
C GLU A 97 -3.91 -7.40 -4.07
N ARG A 98 -5.12 -7.04 -4.50
CA ARG A 98 -5.54 -7.02 -5.90
C ARG A 98 -5.71 -5.60 -6.40
N PHE A 99 -5.08 -5.29 -7.53
CA PHE A 99 -5.16 -4.02 -8.27
C PHE A 99 -5.59 -4.31 -9.72
N GLY A 100 -6.90 -4.28 -9.99
CA GLY A 100 -7.42 -4.61 -11.32
C GLY A 100 -6.91 -5.97 -11.82
N PRO A 101 -6.17 -6.05 -12.95
CA PRO A 101 -5.65 -7.30 -13.49
C PRO A 101 -4.43 -7.86 -12.72
N LEU A 102 -3.85 -7.09 -11.80
CA LEU A 102 -2.68 -7.48 -11.03
C LEU A 102 -3.08 -7.97 -9.64
N SER A 103 -2.46 -9.04 -9.16
CA SER A 103 -2.53 -9.42 -7.75
C SER A 103 -1.15 -9.67 -7.18
N PHE A 104 -0.95 -9.31 -5.92
CA PHE A 104 0.31 -9.44 -5.21
C PHE A 104 0.08 -10.19 -3.91
N ARG A 105 0.85 -11.25 -3.69
CA ARG A 105 0.96 -11.87 -2.37
C ARG A 105 2.01 -11.12 -1.59
N VAL A 106 1.65 -10.60 -0.43
CA VAL A 106 2.55 -9.81 0.40
C VAL A 106 2.62 -10.33 1.82
N ALA A 107 3.83 -10.33 2.37
CA ALA A 107 4.06 -10.46 3.80
C ALA A 107 4.09 -9.09 4.45
N VAL A 108 3.69 -9.07 5.71
CA VAL A 108 3.49 -7.85 6.50
C VAL A 108 4.29 -7.95 7.79
N PRO A 109 5.64 -7.92 7.73
CA PRO A 109 6.42 -7.84 8.96
C PRO A 109 6.10 -6.53 9.70
N ALA A 110 5.87 -6.65 11.00
CA ALA A 110 5.46 -5.55 11.86
C ALA A 110 6.21 -5.62 13.19
N ASP A 111 6.54 -4.45 13.72
CA ASP A 111 7.16 -4.26 15.02
C ASP A 111 6.68 -2.95 15.66
N ASN A 112 7.34 -2.50 16.72
CA ASN A 112 7.01 -1.27 17.44
C ASN A 112 7.39 0.02 16.69
N THR A 113 8.10 -0.08 15.57
CA THR A 113 8.44 1.06 14.70
C THR A 113 7.45 1.22 13.56
N GLY A 114 6.69 0.17 13.24
CA GLY A 114 5.63 0.21 12.25
C GLY A 114 5.51 -1.10 11.47
N LEU A 115 5.21 -0.96 10.19
CA LEU A 115 4.88 -2.07 9.30
C LEU A 115 5.62 -1.91 7.97
N ARG A 116 6.01 -3.04 7.38
CA ARG A 116 6.48 -3.07 6.00
C ARG A 116 5.62 -4.00 5.16
N VAL A 117 5.52 -3.70 3.88
CA VAL A 117 4.87 -4.60 2.90
C VAL A 117 5.95 -5.18 2.00
N VAL A 118 6.04 -6.51 1.97
CA VAL A 118 7.05 -7.25 1.22
C VAL A 118 6.37 -8.15 0.21
N VAL A 119 6.58 -7.88 -1.09
CA VAL A 119 6.04 -8.71 -2.18
C VAL A 119 6.73 -10.08 -2.20
N GLN A 120 5.94 -11.14 -2.12
CA GLN A 120 6.39 -12.54 -2.15
C GLN A 120 5.99 -13.26 -3.44
N GLY A 121 5.03 -12.72 -4.19
CA GLY A 121 4.58 -13.28 -5.45
C GLY A 121 3.58 -12.36 -6.12
N TRP A 122 3.36 -12.56 -7.42
CA TRP A 122 2.43 -11.73 -8.17
C TRP A 122 1.83 -12.47 -9.35
N ARG A 123 0.67 -11.99 -9.80
CA ARG A 123 -0.06 -12.49 -10.96
C ARG A 123 -0.46 -11.32 -11.86
N CYS A 124 -0.56 -11.60 -13.15
CA CYS A 124 -1.21 -10.73 -14.12
C CYS A 124 -2.28 -11.54 -14.83
N LEU A 125 -3.53 -11.05 -14.85
CA LEU A 125 -4.68 -11.75 -15.43
C LEU A 125 -4.86 -13.18 -14.88
N GLY A 126 -4.56 -13.38 -13.59
CA GLY A 126 -4.62 -14.68 -12.91
C GLY A 126 -3.40 -15.59 -13.12
N VAL A 127 -2.52 -15.28 -14.08
CA VAL A 127 -1.32 -16.07 -14.38
C VAL A 127 -0.19 -15.70 -13.40
N PRO A 128 0.37 -16.66 -12.65
CA PRO A 128 1.51 -16.40 -11.78
C PRO A 128 2.76 -16.08 -12.60
N LEU A 129 3.47 -15.02 -12.21
CA LEU A 129 4.67 -14.56 -12.89
C LEU A 129 5.91 -14.73 -12.01
N PRO A 130 7.11 -14.92 -12.60
CA PRO A 130 8.36 -14.99 -11.86
C PRO A 130 8.57 -13.76 -10.98
N LEU A 131 9.02 -13.95 -9.74
CA LEU A 131 9.29 -12.84 -8.80
C LEU A 131 10.38 -11.89 -9.34
N ALA A 132 11.32 -12.39 -10.14
CA ALA A 132 12.32 -11.57 -10.83
C ALA A 132 11.73 -10.53 -11.79
N LEU A 133 10.47 -10.70 -12.21
CA LEU A 133 9.74 -9.76 -13.06
C LEU A 133 8.77 -8.85 -12.26
N ALA A 134 8.65 -9.07 -10.95
CA ALA A 134 7.71 -8.32 -10.12
C ALA A 134 8.11 -6.84 -10.00
N PRO A 135 7.13 -5.91 -10.06
CA PRO A 135 7.30 -4.60 -9.49
C PRO A 135 7.60 -4.74 -7.99
N LEU A 136 8.84 -4.46 -7.59
CA LEU A 136 9.24 -4.58 -6.19
C LEU A 136 8.80 -3.30 -5.46
N GLY A 137 7.89 -3.49 -4.49
CA GLY A 137 7.47 -2.47 -3.55
C GLY A 137 8.32 -2.50 -2.28
N ASP A 138 8.93 -1.38 -1.91
CA ASP A 138 9.30 -1.11 -0.51
C ASP A 138 8.27 -0.14 0.03
N ALA A 139 7.30 -0.66 0.78
CA ALA A 139 6.32 0.14 1.49
C ALA A 139 6.64 0.09 2.97
N ARG A 140 6.71 1.26 3.59
CA ARG A 140 6.90 1.43 5.03
C ARG A 140 5.81 2.32 5.58
N GLU A 141 5.28 1.90 6.71
CA GLU A 141 4.26 2.59 7.47
C GLU A 141 4.80 2.81 8.87
N SER A 142 4.73 4.03 9.38
CA SER A 142 5.22 4.39 10.70
C SER A 142 4.37 5.51 11.30
N GLU A 143 4.70 5.93 12.51
CA GLU A 143 4.20 7.17 13.09
C GLU A 143 5.25 8.26 12.95
N ASP A 144 4.85 9.51 12.68
CA ASP A 144 5.74 10.67 12.69
C ASP A 144 5.82 11.31 14.09
N ALA A 145 6.68 12.33 14.23
CA ALA A 145 6.87 13.02 15.50
C ALA A 145 5.62 13.78 15.99
N GLU A 146 4.68 14.05 15.09
CA GLU A 146 3.40 14.69 15.39
C GLU A 146 2.28 13.67 15.69
N GLY A 147 2.60 12.38 15.77
CA GLY A 147 1.63 11.32 16.06
C GLY A 147 0.70 10.99 14.89
N ARG A 148 1.09 11.33 13.65
CA ARG A 148 0.32 11.05 12.43
C ARG A 148 0.85 9.80 11.75
N PHE A 149 -0.03 9.16 10.99
CA PHE A 149 0.36 8.02 10.18
C PHE A 149 1.27 8.51 9.06
N ARG A 150 2.45 7.92 8.92
CA ARG A 150 3.41 8.23 7.86
C ARG A 150 3.58 7.02 6.96
N PHE A 151 3.61 7.26 5.65
CA PHE A 151 3.92 6.25 4.65
C PHE A 151 5.07 6.69 3.75
N ASP A 152 5.88 5.73 3.31
CA ASP A 152 6.83 5.87 2.21
C ASP A 152 6.76 4.59 1.37
N VAL A 153 6.24 4.71 0.16
CA VAL A 153 6.04 3.59 -0.74
C VAL A 153 6.80 3.86 -2.01
N THR A 154 7.70 2.95 -2.37
CA THR A 154 8.44 2.99 -3.62
C THR A 154 8.17 1.71 -4.41
N VAL A 155 7.70 1.85 -5.64
CA VAL A 155 7.53 0.74 -6.58
C VAL A 155 8.55 0.90 -7.71
N ARG A 156 9.34 -0.15 -7.94
CA ARG A 156 10.37 -0.20 -9.00
C ARG A 156 10.12 -1.36 -9.92
N MET A 157 10.37 -1.15 -11.21
CA MET A 157 10.48 -2.27 -12.14
C MET A 157 11.81 -2.99 -11.91
N PRO A 158 11.86 -4.31 -12.12
CA PRO A 158 13.08 -5.09 -11.96
C PRO A 158 14.09 -4.82 -13.09
N LEU A 159 15.25 -5.46 -13.03
CA LEU A 159 16.29 -5.41 -14.08
C LEU A 159 16.81 -4.00 -14.40
N GLY A 160 16.73 -3.07 -13.45
CA GLY A 160 17.21 -1.69 -13.66
C GLY A 160 16.30 -0.84 -14.53
N LEU A 161 15.07 -1.28 -14.83
CA LEU A 161 14.10 -0.55 -15.66
C LEU A 161 13.56 0.75 -15.00
N GLY A 162 13.94 1.02 -13.75
CA GLY A 162 13.69 2.28 -13.06
C GLY A 162 12.48 2.27 -12.13
N ARG A 163 12.23 3.42 -11.50
CA ARG A 163 11.09 3.64 -10.60
C ARG A 163 9.79 3.81 -11.40
N VAL A 164 8.74 3.16 -10.91
CA VAL A 164 7.34 3.34 -11.35
C VAL A 164 6.73 4.52 -10.63
N VAL A 165 6.80 4.50 -9.31
CA VAL A 165 6.33 5.59 -8.46
C VAL A 165 7.06 5.54 -7.13
N ARG A 166 7.26 6.70 -6.51
CA ARG A 166 7.44 6.80 -5.06
C ARG A 166 6.45 7.81 -4.53
N TYR A 167 5.72 7.46 -3.50
CA TYR A 167 4.89 8.41 -2.78
C TYR A 167 5.14 8.31 -1.29
N ARG A 168 5.35 9.46 -0.68
CA ARG A 168 5.55 9.59 0.76
C ARG A 168 4.67 10.69 1.30
N GLY A 169 4.19 10.53 2.51
CA GLY A 169 3.25 11.49 3.07
C GLY A 169 2.81 11.11 4.45
N TRP A 170 1.79 11.81 4.91
CA TRP A 170 1.17 11.57 6.20
C TRP A 170 -0.36 11.59 6.07
N LEU A 171 -1.03 10.93 7.01
CA LEU A 171 -2.48 10.90 7.14
C LEU A 171 -2.89 11.11 8.60
N ALA A 172 -4.02 11.78 8.79
CA ALA A 172 -4.74 11.88 10.04
C ALA A 172 -6.20 11.49 9.83
N PRO A 173 -6.95 11.10 10.88
CA PRO A 173 -8.40 10.90 10.78
C PRO A 173 -9.08 12.12 10.16
N ALA A 174 -9.98 11.88 9.21
CA ALA A 174 -10.73 12.92 8.50
C ALA A 174 -11.98 13.38 9.25
#